data_AF-A0A089NZA4-F1
#
_entry.id   AF-A0A089NZA4-F1
#
_cell.length_a   1.000
_cell.length_b   1.000
_cell.length_c   1.000
_cell.angle_alpha   90.00
_cell.angle_beta   90.00
_cell.angle_gamma   90.00
#
_symmetry.space_group_name_H-M   'P 1'
#
loop_
_entity.id
_entity.type
_entity.pdbx_description
1 polymer ?
#
loop_
_entity_poly.entity_id
_entity_poly.type
_entity_poly.pdbx_seq_one_letter_code
_entity_poly.pdbx_strand_id
1 'polypeptide(L)'
;MSELPALIAQCHSAISALAYPGSGPVTAAPDLQVRLDKPSAAQVRGSVRPDGIMSFIDGRVYKTLKRHLTAHGLDPQSYRARFGLPGDYPMVAREYAERRAALARAIAQGVPRDRAA
;
A
#
# COMPACT_ATOMS: atom_id res chain seq x y z
N MET A 1 26.05 -24.32 -26.47
CA MET A 1 24.59 -24.42 -26.68
C MET A 1 23.89 -23.61 -25.57
N SER A 2 23.95 -22.27 -25.65
CA SER A 2 23.41 -21.36 -24.60
C SER A 2 22.66 -20.15 -25.16
N GLU A 3 22.32 -20.16 -26.46
CA GLU A 3 21.69 -19.02 -27.16
C GLU A 3 20.17 -18.92 -26.92
N LEU A 4 19.55 -20.02 -26.48
CA LEU A 4 18.11 -20.13 -26.32
C LEU A 4 17.57 -19.19 -25.22
N PRO A 5 18.17 -19.13 -24.02
CA PRO A 5 17.76 -18.16 -23.00
C PRO A 5 17.90 -16.70 -23.45
N ALA A 6 18.96 -16.37 -24.20
CA ALA A 6 19.20 -15.03 -24.70
C ALA A 6 18.12 -14.61 -25.72
N LEU A 7 17.75 -15.53 -26.62
CA LEU A 7 16.68 -15.31 -27.59
C LEU A 7 15.31 -15.08 -26.93
N ILE A 8 14.99 -15.87 -25.89
CA ILE A 8 13.74 -15.72 -25.13
C ILE A 8 13.68 -14.33 -24.47
N ALA A 9 14.76 -13.89 -23.84
CA ALA A 9 14.83 -12.57 -23.21
C ALA A 9 14.63 -11.43 -24.23
N GLN A 10 15.23 -11.57 -25.41
CA GLN A 10 15.15 -10.58 -26.48
C GLN A 10 13.73 -10.46 -27.07
N CYS A 11 13.05 -11.59 -27.31
CA CYS A 11 11.65 -11.60 -27.73
C CYS A 11 10.72 -10.98 -26.68
N HIS A 12 10.89 -11.34 -25.40
CA HIS A 12 10.08 -10.77 -24.33
C HIS A 12 10.24 -9.25 -24.22
N SER A 13 11.48 -8.75 -24.36
CA SER A 13 11.76 -7.31 -24.36
C SER A 13 11.07 -6.59 -25.52
N ALA A 14 11.10 -7.16 -26.73
CA ALA A 14 10.47 -6.56 -27.90
C ALA A 14 8.93 -6.48 -27.75
N ILE A 15 8.30 -7.56 -27.26
CA ILE A 15 6.86 -7.60 -27.00
C ILE A 15 6.47 -6.58 -25.92
N SER A 16 7.25 -6.52 -24.83
CA SER A 16 6.98 -5.59 -23.72
C SER A 16 7.07 -4.12 -24.16
N ALA A 17 8.03 -3.78 -25.02
CA ALA A 17 8.18 -2.43 -25.54
C ALA A 17 6.99 -1.98 -26.41
N LEU A 18 6.39 -2.91 -27.16
CA LEU A 18 5.20 -2.66 -27.97
C LEU A 18 3.91 -2.61 -27.16
N ALA A 19 3.78 -3.49 -26.16
CA ALA A 19 2.61 -3.53 -25.28
C ALA A 19 2.52 -2.30 -24.37
N TYR A 20 3.67 -1.69 -24.02
CA TYR A 20 3.76 -0.57 -23.08
C TYR A 20 4.66 0.56 -23.62
N PRO A 21 4.25 1.27 -24.69
CA PRO A 21 5.03 2.38 -25.23
C PRO A 21 5.17 3.48 -24.18
N GLY A 22 6.41 3.74 -23.74
CA GLY A 22 6.74 4.70 -22.67
C GLY A 22 7.27 4.07 -21.38
N SER A 23 7.25 2.74 -21.25
CA SER A 23 8.04 2.04 -20.23
C SER A 23 9.45 1.83 -20.78
N GLY A 24 10.39 2.68 -20.39
CA GLY A 24 11.83 2.42 -20.59
C GLY A 24 12.24 1.10 -19.91
N PRO A 25 13.51 0.65 -20.03
CA PRO A 25 13.96 -0.54 -19.33
C PRO A 25 13.62 -0.37 -17.85
N VAL A 26 12.59 -1.11 -17.43
CA VAL A 26 12.27 -1.26 -16.04
C VAL A 26 13.47 -2.03 -15.53
N THR A 27 14.44 -1.32 -14.96
CA THR A 27 15.39 -1.93 -14.03
C THR A 27 14.50 -2.65 -13.06
N ALA A 28 14.33 -3.95 -13.30
CA ALA A 28 13.62 -4.84 -12.43
C ALA A 28 14.30 -4.62 -11.09
N ALA A 29 13.61 -3.93 -10.19
CA ALA A 29 13.97 -3.99 -8.79
C ALA A 29 14.08 -5.49 -8.50
N PRO A 30 15.25 -5.99 -8.11
CA PRO A 30 15.35 -7.39 -7.78
C PRO A 30 14.43 -7.62 -6.58
N ASP A 31 13.92 -8.84 -6.46
CA ASP A 31 13.02 -9.30 -5.41
C ASP A 31 11.52 -9.00 -5.60
N LEU A 32 10.95 -9.64 -6.63
CA LEU A 32 9.72 -10.40 -6.42
C LEU A 32 10.06 -11.86 -6.09
N GLN A 33 10.96 -12.09 -5.15
CA GLN A 33 11.01 -13.37 -4.46
C GLN A 33 9.96 -13.31 -3.35
N VAL A 34 8.93 -14.12 -3.53
CA VAL A 34 7.96 -14.49 -2.51
C VAL A 34 8.71 -15.26 -1.42
N ARG A 35 9.50 -14.55 -0.62
CA ARG A 35 9.96 -14.97 0.69
C ARG A 35 9.11 -14.19 1.68
N LEU A 36 8.68 -14.87 2.74
CA LEU A 36 8.06 -14.26 3.91
C LEU A 36 9.07 -13.38 4.68
N ASP A 37 9.82 -12.54 3.97
CA ASP A 37 10.72 -11.59 4.55
C ASP A 37 9.86 -10.40 4.96
N LYS A 38 9.71 -10.28 6.28
CA LYS A 38 9.05 -9.15 6.92
C LYS A 38 9.54 -7.87 6.26
N PRO A 39 8.65 -6.92 5.91
CA PRO A 39 9.05 -5.67 5.29
C PRO A 39 10.18 -5.02 6.07
N SER A 40 11.20 -4.56 5.35
CA SER A 40 12.32 -3.85 5.96
C SER A 40 11.82 -2.61 6.73
N ALA A 41 12.57 -2.19 7.75
CA ALA A 41 12.20 -0.99 8.51
C ALA A 41 12.03 0.26 7.63
N ALA A 42 12.77 0.34 6.51
CA ALA A 42 12.62 1.41 5.52
C ALA A 42 11.28 1.34 4.79
N GLN A 43 10.84 0.14 4.38
CA GLN A 43 9.52 -0.07 3.76
C GLN A 43 8.38 0.18 4.75
N VAL A 44 8.53 -0.22 6.01
CA VAL A 44 7.55 0.07 7.07
C VAL A 44 7.37 1.58 7.23
N ARG A 45 8.46 2.35 7.32
CA ARG A 45 8.40 3.82 7.38
C ARG A 45 7.81 4.42 6.10
N GLY A 46 8.19 3.92 4.92
CA GLY A 46 7.69 4.40 3.63
C GLY A 46 6.22 4.08 3.36
N SER A 47 5.67 3.03 4.01
CA SER A 47 4.27 2.65 3.83
C SER A 47 3.28 3.65 4.45
N VAL A 48 3.72 4.43 5.45
CA VAL A 48 2.88 5.38 6.15
C VAL A 48 3.05 6.76 5.52
N ARG A 49 2.02 7.24 4.85
CA ARG A 49 1.95 8.57 4.25
C ARG A 49 0.84 9.40 4.93
N PRO A 50 0.90 10.74 4.89
CA PRO A 50 -0.13 11.58 5.53
C PRO A 50 -1.52 11.38 4.91
N ASP A 51 -1.58 11.12 3.61
CA ASP A 51 -2.78 10.91 2.79
C ASP A 51 -3.33 9.47 2.87
N GLY A 52 -2.47 8.49 3.16
CA GLY A 52 -2.84 7.08 3.13
C GLY A 52 -1.76 6.15 3.67
N ILE A 53 -2.14 4.90 3.92
CA ILE A 53 -1.24 3.83 4.35
C ILE A 53 -1.26 2.75 3.28
N MET A 54 -0.08 2.36 2.81
CA MET A 54 0.11 1.25 1.87
C MET A 54 -0.07 -0.08 2.60
N SER A 55 -0.92 -0.95 2.09
CA SER A 55 -1.12 -2.30 2.61
C SER A 55 -0.03 -3.24 2.11
N PHE A 56 0.60 -3.98 3.03
CA PHE A 56 1.50 -5.09 2.71
C PHE A 56 0.79 -6.36 2.19
N ILE A 57 -0.55 -6.37 2.10
CA ILE A 57 -1.31 -7.50 1.52
C ILE A 57 -1.35 -7.40 0.01
N ASP A 58 -1.69 -6.22 -0.51
CA ASP A 58 -1.98 -6.01 -1.93
C ASP A 58 -1.22 -4.81 -2.55
N GLY A 59 -0.39 -4.11 -1.76
CA GLY A 59 0.40 -2.95 -2.18
C GLY A 59 -0.42 -1.68 -2.41
N ARG A 60 -1.72 -1.65 -2.10
CA ARG A 60 -2.59 -0.51 -2.37
C ARG A 60 -2.63 0.48 -1.21
N VAL A 61 -2.87 1.74 -1.53
CA VAL A 61 -2.94 2.83 -0.55
C VAL A 61 -4.38 3.00 -0.05
N TYR A 62 -4.55 2.98 1.27
CA TYR A 62 -5.84 3.10 1.94
C TYR A 62 -5.84 4.23 2.96
N LYS A 63 -6.96 4.94 3.07
CA LYS A 63 -7.18 5.91 4.16
C LYS A 63 -7.33 5.22 5.53
N THR A 64 -7.90 4.01 5.52
CA THR A 64 -8.09 3.17 6.70
C THR A 64 -7.80 1.72 6.32
N LEU A 65 -6.87 1.06 7.02
CA LEU A 65 -6.59 -0.36 6.82
C LEU A 65 -7.64 -1.25 7.47
N LYS A 66 -8.33 -0.80 8.53
CA LYS A 66 -9.29 -1.61 9.30
C LYS A 66 -10.29 -2.39 8.42
N ARG A 67 -10.97 -1.71 7.48
CA ARG A 67 -11.94 -2.36 6.58
C ARG A 67 -11.29 -3.39 5.65
N HIS A 68 -10.10 -3.07 5.15
CA HIS A 68 -9.34 -3.96 4.28
C HIS A 68 -8.89 -5.22 5.05
N LEU A 69 -8.38 -5.06 6.27
CA LEU A 69 -8.00 -6.19 7.13
C LEU A 69 -9.20 -7.11 7.41
N THR A 70 -10.37 -6.56 7.76
CA THR A 70 -11.58 -7.36 7.98
C THR A 70 -12.00 -8.15 6.75
N ALA A 71 -11.87 -7.58 5.54
CA ALA A 71 -12.16 -8.29 4.29
C ALA A 71 -11.21 -9.48 4.05
N HIS A 72 -10.00 -9.44 4.62
CA HIS A 72 -9.02 -10.53 4.59
C HIS A 72 -9.08 -11.42 5.83
N GLY A 73 -10.08 -11.26 6.71
CA GLY A 73 -10.20 -12.04 7.94
C GLY A 73 -9.08 -11.77 8.95
N LEU A 74 -8.40 -10.62 8.83
CA LEU A 74 -7.31 -10.23 9.72
C LEU A 74 -7.76 -9.14 10.69
N ASP A 75 -7.30 -9.25 11.93
CA ASP A 75 -7.35 -8.15 12.89
C ASP A 75 -6.04 -7.32 12.83
N PRO A 76 -6.05 -6.09 13.38
CA PRO A 76 -4.86 -5.23 13.37
C PRO A 76 -3.63 -5.83 14.07
N GLN A 77 -3.81 -6.64 15.11
CA GLN A 77 -2.70 -7.25 15.84
C GLN A 77 -2.10 -8.40 15.04
N SER A 78 -2.93 -9.27 14.47
CA SER A 78 -2.48 -10.34 13.56
C SER A 78 -1.78 -9.78 12.33
N TYR A 79 -2.27 -8.66 11.78
CA TYR A 79 -1.60 -7.97 10.69
C TYR A 79 -0.20 -7.49 11.08
N ARG A 80 -0.06 -6.83 12.24
CA ARG A 80 1.26 -6.41 12.74
C ARG A 80 2.19 -7.59 12.98
N ALA A 81 1.70 -8.66 13.59
CA ALA A 81 2.48 -9.87 13.85
C ALA A 81 2.96 -10.53 12.55
N ARG A 82 2.06 -10.65 11.55
CA ARG A 82 2.35 -11.25 10.24
C ARG A 82 3.46 -10.53 9.49
N PHE A 83 3.45 -9.19 9.53
CA PHE A 83 4.43 -8.36 8.83
C PHE A 83 5.53 -7.80 9.74
N GLY A 84 5.62 -8.23 11.00
CA GLY A 84 6.62 -7.74 11.96
C GLY A 84 6.58 -6.21 12.18
N LEU A 85 5.39 -5.60 12.11
CA LEU A 85 5.22 -4.16 12.25
C LEU A 85 5.33 -3.73 13.72
N PRO A 86 5.82 -2.50 14.00
CA PRO A 86 5.81 -1.93 15.34
C PRO A 86 4.40 -1.91 15.97
N GLY A 87 4.32 -1.98 17.30
CA GLY A 87 3.04 -1.86 18.03
C GLY A 87 2.31 -0.55 17.72
N ASP A 88 3.07 0.54 17.57
CA ASP A 88 2.58 1.87 17.24
C ASP A 88 2.27 2.08 15.74
N TYR A 89 2.33 1.02 14.93
CA TYR A 89 2.01 1.13 13.51
C TYR A 89 0.56 1.58 13.32
N PRO A 90 0.32 2.70 12.61
CA PRO A 90 -1.02 3.26 12.45
C PRO A 90 -1.86 2.40 11.52
N MET A 91 -3.16 2.33 11.79
CA MET A 91 -4.15 1.66 10.93
C MET A 91 -5.04 2.64 10.15
N VAL A 92 -4.82 3.93 10.38
CA VAL A 92 -5.60 5.04 9.82
C VAL A 92 -4.64 6.16 9.45
N ALA A 93 -4.79 6.73 8.27
CA ALA A 93 -3.98 7.85 7.81
C ALA A 93 -4.21 9.10 8.67
N ARG A 94 -3.14 9.86 8.90
CA ARG A 94 -3.16 11.03 9.79
C ARG A 94 -4.20 12.08 9.33
N GLU A 95 -4.19 12.44 8.05
CA GLU A 95 -5.12 13.45 7.51
C GLU A 95 -6.58 12.99 7.59
N TYR A 96 -6.84 11.68 7.48
CA TYR A 96 -8.19 11.15 7.66
C TYR A 96 -8.65 11.23 9.12
N ALA A 97 -7.75 10.91 10.07
CA ALA A 97 -8.02 11.04 11.50
C ALA A 97 -8.27 12.50 11.90
N GLU A 98 -7.45 13.43 11.41
CA GLU A 98 -7.59 14.87 11.63
C GLU A 98 -8.93 15.42 11.11
N ARG A 99 -9.30 15.08 9.87
CA ARG A 99 -10.59 15.47 9.28
C ARG A 99 -11.77 14.95 10.10
N ARG A 100 -11.72 13.69 10.52
CA ARG A 100 -12.77 13.10 11.37
C ARG A 100 -12.84 13.77 12.75
N ALA A 101 -11.70 14.08 13.35
CA ALA A 101 -11.64 14.77 14.63
C ALA A 101 -12.17 16.21 14.54
N ALA A 102 -11.84 16.95 13.47
CA ALA A 102 -12.38 18.28 13.23
C ALA A 102 -13.91 18.26 13.07
N LEU A 103 -14.44 17.31 12.29
CA LEU A 103 -15.88 17.11 12.16
C LEU A 103 -16.54 16.77 13.50
N ALA A 104 -15.94 15.89 14.30
CA ALA A 104 -16.47 15.53 15.61
C ALA A 104 -16.51 16.75 16.56
N ARG A 105 -15.46 17.59 16.55
CA ARG A 105 -15.42 18.84 17.33
C ARG A 105 -16.49 19.84 16.88
N ALA A 106 -16.68 20.01 15.57
CA ALA A 106 -17.72 20.91 15.03
C ALA A 106 -19.14 20.47 15.43
N ILE A 107 -19.41 19.16 15.39
CA ILE A 107 -20.68 18.58 15.85
C ILE A 107 -20.84 18.78 17.36
N ALA A 108 -19.79 18.55 18.15
CA ALA A 108 -19.82 18.74 19.60
C ALA A 108 -20.04 20.20 20.02
N GLN A 109 -19.62 21.16 19.19
CA GLN A 109 -19.86 22.59 19.38
C GLN A 109 -21.26 23.03 18.93
N GLY A 110 -22.13 22.12 18.48
CA GLY A 110 -23.52 22.41 18.16
C GLY A 110 -23.74 23.12 16.83
N VAL A 111 -22.75 23.16 15.93
CA VAL A 111 -22.95 23.74 14.59
C VAL A 111 -23.87 22.80 13.79
N PRO A 112 -25.12 23.22 13.47
CA PRO A 112 -26.01 22.40 12.65
C PRO A 112 -25.35 22.20 11.29
N ARG A 113 -25.32 20.94 10.82
CA ARG A 113 -24.94 20.67 9.44
C ARG A 113 -25.95 21.40 8.56
N ASP A 114 -25.46 22.29 7.71
CA ASP A 114 -26.29 22.86 6.64
C ASP A 114 -26.86 21.67 5.86
N ARG A 115 -28.18 21.47 5.98
CA ARG A 115 -28.89 20.41 5.28
C ARG A 115 -28.94 20.86 3.82
N ALA A 116 -27.95 20.47 3.03
CA ALA A 116 -28.04 20.55 1.59
C ALA A 116 -29.26 19.72 1.14
N ALA A 117 -30.30 20.44 0.73
CA ALA A 117 -31.52 19.95 0.09
C ALA A 117 -31.23 19.47 -1.33
#